data_AF-A0A7M3ZC78-F1
#
_entry.id   AF-A0A7M3ZC78-F1
#
_cell.length_a   1.000
_cell.length_b   1.000
_cell.length_c   1.000
_cell.angle_alpha   90.00
_cell.angle_beta   90.00
_cell.angle_gamma   90.00
#
_symmetry.space_group_name_H-M   'P 1'
#
loop_
_entity.id
_entity.type
_entity.pdbx_description
1 polymer ?
#
loop_
_entity_poly.entity_id
_entity_poly.type
_entity_poly.pdbx_seq_one_letter_code
_entity_poly.pdbx_strand_id
1 'polypeptide(L)'
;MFGSDCSVGALAHVGSEAILGDRVRVQGGAYVASICELSDDVFIGPNATLLNDRHPPSRDRKKWLPVIIENGAVIGGGATILPGVTIGQKAVVAAGAVATKDVPAGEVWGGVPAHFLMTRADYEASRTDGESQ
;
A
#
# COMPACT_ATOMS: atom_id res chain seq x y z
N MET A 1 -1.46 3.82 -15.82
CA MET A 1 -1.34 2.67 -16.74
C MET A 1 -1.62 1.42 -15.93
N PHE A 2 -2.38 0.47 -16.46
CA PHE A 2 -2.69 -0.78 -15.77
C PHE A 2 -2.00 -1.91 -16.53
N GLY A 3 -1.33 -2.80 -15.81
CA GLY A 3 -0.93 -4.09 -16.32
C GLY A 3 -2.10 -5.04 -16.53
N SER A 4 -1.77 -6.30 -16.78
CA SER A 4 -2.72 -7.39 -16.99
C SER A 4 -3.38 -7.86 -15.69
N ASP A 5 -4.61 -8.36 -15.77
CA ASP A 5 -5.33 -9.00 -14.67
C ASP A 5 -5.53 -8.18 -13.38
N CYS A 6 -5.47 -6.85 -13.48
CA CYS A 6 -5.80 -5.93 -12.40
C CYS A 6 -7.30 -5.95 -12.09
N SER A 7 -7.66 -5.69 -10.82
CA SER A 7 -9.04 -5.41 -10.43
C SER A 7 -9.14 -4.19 -9.55
N VAL A 8 -10.12 -3.34 -9.85
CA VAL A 8 -10.43 -2.13 -9.09
C VAL A 8 -11.84 -2.27 -8.51
N GLY A 9 -11.93 -2.25 -7.19
CA GLY A 9 -13.19 -2.37 -6.46
C GLY A 9 -14.07 -1.13 -6.58
N ALA A 10 -15.36 -1.31 -6.25
CA ALA A 10 -16.32 -0.22 -6.25
C ALA A 10 -15.86 0.95 -5.35
N LEU A 11 -16.08 2.19 -5.82
CA LEU A 11 -15.73 3.43 -5.12
C LEU A 11 -14.23 3.66 -4.88
N ALA A 12 -13.34 2.81 -5.41
CA ALA A 12 -11.91 3.09 -5.36
C ALA A 12 -11.56 4.26 -6.28
N HIS A 13 -10.57 5.05 -5.88
CA HIS A 13 -9.95 6.08 -6.70
C HIS A 13 -8.54 5.65 -7.10
N VAL A 14 -8.24 5.70 -8.40
CA VAL A 14 -6.90 5.57 -8.93
C VAL A 14 -6.57 6.85 -9.67
N GLY A 15 -5.63 7.62 -9.13
CA GLY A 15 -5.26 8.92 -9.64
C GLY A 15 -4.63 8.86 -11.03
N SER A 16 -4.68 9.99 -11.74
CA SER A 16 -4.00 10.15 -13.02
C SER A 16 -2.50 9.83 -12.89
N GLU A 17 -1.95 9.16 -13.90
CA GLU A 17 -0.53 8.78 -13.96
C GLU A 17 -0.08 7.80 -12.87
N ALA A 18 -0.99 7.26 -12.05
CA ALA A 18 -0.65 6.09 -11.26
C ALA A 18 -0.29 4.92 -12.19
N ILE A 19 0.73 4.17 -11.82
CA ILE A 19 1.22 3.00 -12.55
C ILE A 19 0.92 1.78 -11.71
N LEU A 20 0.15 0.84 -12.26
CA LEU A 20 -0.13 -0.44 -11.66
C LEU A 20 0.46 -1.52 -12.58
N GLY A 21 1.29 -2.38 -12.02
CA GLY A 21 1.83 -3.57 -12.68
C GLY A 21 0.75 -4.62 -12.94
N ASP A 22 1.17 -5.88 -13.09
CA ASP A 22 0.28 -7.01 -13.32
C ASP A 22 -0.36 -7.50 -12.00
N ARG A 23 -1.60 -7.98 -12.09
CA ARG A 23 -2.34 -8.65 -11.00
C ARG A 23 -2.54 -7.79 -9.75
N VAL A 24 -2.45 -6.46 -9.87
CA VAL A 24 -2.72 -5.53 -8.77
C VAL A 24 -4.21 -5.56 -8.39
N ARG A 25 -4.48 -5.68 -7.09
CA ARG A 25 -5.83 -5.74 -6.53
C ARG A 25 -6.08 -4.51 -5.68
N VAL A 26 -6.87 -3.57 -6.18
CA VAL A 26 -7.31 -2.39 -5.43
C VAL A 26 -8.72 -2.65 -4.92
N GLN A 27 -8.88 -2.80 -3.60
CA GLN A 27 -10.19 -3.07 -2.98
C GLN A 27 -11.06 -1.81 -2.91
N GLY A 28 -12.35 -2.01 -2.64
CA GLY A 28 -13.34 -0.94 -2.65
C GLY A 28 -13.02 0.20 -1.68
N GLY A 29 -13.31 1.43 -2.11
CA GLY A 29 -13.08 2.65 -1.34
C GLY A 29 -11.61 3.04 -1.13
N ALA A 30 -10.64 2.25 -1.62
CA ALA A 30 -9.24 2.62 -1.54
C ALA A 30 -8.93 3.86 -2.37
N TYR A 31 -8.00 4.68 -1.91
CA TYR A 31 -7.53 5.89 -2.59
C TYR A 31 -6.05 5.74 -2.95
N VAL A 32 -5.76 5.64 -4.24
CA VAL A 32 -4.40 5.68 -4.79
C VAL A 32 -4.20 7.04 -5.42
N ALA A 33 -3.39 7.90 -4.78
CA ALA A 33 -3.11 9.23 -5.32
C ALA A 33 -2.45 9.17 -6.71
N SER A 34 -2.56 10.27 -7.45
CA SER A 34 -1.83 10.43 -8.71
C SER A 34 -0.34 10.20 -8.50
N ILE A 35 0.37 9.78 -9.54
CA ILE A 35 1.81 9.47 -9.58
C ILE A 35 2.28 8.29 -8.70
N CYS A 36 1.42 7.64 -7.93
CA CYS A 36 1.84 6.45 -7.16
C CYS A 36 2.18 5.28 -8.10
N GLU A 37 3.16 4.46 -7.69
CA GLU A 37 3.64 3.32 -8.46
C GLU A 37 3.45 2.04 -7.64
N LEU A 38 2.68 1.11 -8.17
CA LEU A 38 2.39 -0.19 -7.58
C LEU A 38 2.93 -1.25 -8.54
N SER A 39 3.90 -2.04 -8.10
CA SER A 39 4.47 -3.15 -8.88
C SER A 39 3.51 -4.35 -8.92
N ASP A 40 3.99 -5.49 -9.40
CA ASP A 40 3.15 -6.68 -9.62
C ASP A 40 2.66 -7.30 -8.31
N ASP A 41 1.51 -7.97 -8.37
CA ASP A 41 0.94 -8.74 -7.25
C ASP A 41 0.66 -7.90 -5.98
N VAL A 42 0.60 -6.57 -6.10
CA VAL A 42 0.28 -5.68 -4.97
C VAL A 42 -1.20 -5.79 -4.59
N PHE A 43 -1.45 -5.86 -3.28
CA PHE A 43 -2.80 -5.82 -2.72
C PHE A 43 -3.02 -4.52 -1.92
N ILE A 44 -4.02 -3.74 -2.31
CA ILE A 44 -4.47 -2.55 -1.59
C ILE A 44 -5.82 -2.86 -0.93
N GLY A 45 -5.83 -2.94 0.40
CA GLY A 45 -7.00 -3.25 1.20
C GLY A 45 -8.09 -2.17 1.15
N PRO A 46 -9.32 -2.52 1.58
CA PRO A 46 -10.45 -1.62 1.47
C PRO A 46 -10.22 -0.35 2.27
N ASN A 47 -10.58 0.80 1.70
CA ASN A 47 -10.38 2.13 2.30
C ASN A 47 -8.92 2.48 2.68
N ALA A 48 -7.91 1.75 2.17
CA ALA A 48 -6.53 2.18 2.32
C ALA A 48 -6.25 3.45 1.49
N THR A 49 -5.36 4.31 1.96
CA THR A 49 -5.07 5.62 1.36
C THR A 49 -3.56 5.78 1.11
N LEU A 50 -3.17 5.97 -0.15
CA LEU A 50 -1.81 6.28 -0.57
C LEU A 50 -1.78 7.75 -0.96
N LEU A 51 -0.96 8.54 -0.28
CA LEU A 51 -0.88 10.00 -0.45
C LEU A 51 0.32 10.40 -1.30
N ASN A 52 0.24 11.55 -1.97
CA ASN A 52 1.34 12.09 -2.77
C ASN A 52 1.76 13.53 -2.40
N ASP A 53 0.95 14.27 -1.64
CA ASP A 53 1.24 15.65 -1.25
C ASP A 53 1.64 15.73 0.23
N ARG A 54 2.93 15.96 0.51
CA ARG A 54 3.47 15.97 1.88
C ARG A 54 2.91 17.11 2.74
N HIS A 55 2.57 18.24 2.11
CA HIS A 55 2.07 19.43 2.78
C HIS A 55 0.86 19.99 2.02
N PRO A 56 -0.30 19.32 2.10
CA PRO A 56 -1.45 19.63 1.28
C PRO A 56 -2.22 20.87 1.78
N PRO A 57 -2.87 21.62 0.87
CA PRO A 57 -2.65 21.58 -0.57
C PRO A 57 -1.34 22.33 -0.91
N SER A 58 -0.35 21.63 -1.45
CA SER A 58 0.93 22.26 -1.86
C SER A 58 0.78 23.24 -3.02
N ARG A 59 -0.29 23.08 -3.81
CA ARG A 59 -0.62 23.83 -5.05
C ARG A 59 0.51 23.82 -6.08
N ASP A 60 1.48 22.92 -5.94
CA ASP A 60 2.64 22.78 -6.80
C ASP A 60 2.93 21.30 -6.98
N ARG A 61 2.58 20.79 -8.17
CA ARG A 61 2.74 19.38 -8.53
C ARG A 61 4.20 18.91 -8.43
N LYS A 62 5.19 19.80 -8.55
CA LYS A 62 6.62 19.45 -8.42
C LYS A 62 7.01 19.04 -7.00
N LYS A 63 6.16 19.33 -6.01
CA LYS A 63 6.37 18.96 -4.60
C LYS A 63 5.72 17.63 -4.23
N TRP A 64 4.97 17.02 -5.15
CA TRP A 64 4.38 15.72 -4.90
C TRP A 64 5.47 14.64 -4.91
N LEU A 65 5.36 13.72 -3.96
CA LEU A 65 6.26 12.59 -3.77
C LEU A 65 5.44 11.32 -3.95
N PRO A 66 5.76 10.47 -4.93
CA PRO A 66 5.00 9.24 -5.15
C PRO A 66 5.17 8.30 -3.96
N VAL A 67 4.12 7.52 -3.66
CA VAL A 67 4.26 6.31 -2.87
C VAL A 67 4.65 5.18 -3.82
N ILE A 68 5.67 4.42 -3.44
CA ILE A 68 6.17 3.27 -4.20
C ILE A 68 5.81 2.00 -3.43
N ILE A 69 5.07 1.09 -4.05
CA ILE A 69 4.69 -0.20 -3.48
C ILE A 69 5.31 -1.31 -4.33
N GLU A 70 6.27 -2.04 -3.77
CA GLU A 70 7.00 -3.07 -4.49
C GLU A 70 6.24 -4.42 -4.55
N ASN A 71 6.80 -5.35 -5.34
CA ASN A 71 6.15 -6.60 -5.72
C ASN A 71 5.58 -7.38 -4.54
N GLY A 72 4.33 -7.81 -4.63
CA GLY A 72 3.67 -8.67 -3.64
C GLY A 72 3.44 -8.01 -2.27
N ALA A 73 3.67 -6.70 -2.12
CA ALA A 73 3.38 -6.00 -0.87
C ALA A 73 1.87 -5.88 -0.62
N VAL A 74 1.51 -5.84 0.66
CA VAL A 74 0.12 -5.81 1.13
C VAL A 74 -0.12 -4.58 1.98
N ILE A 75 -1.08 -3.74 1.57
CA ILE A 75 -1.56 -2.62 2.35
C ILE A 75 -2.90 -3.00 2.99
N GLY A 76 -2.93 -3.09 4.31
CA GLY A 76 -4.12 -3.46 5.07
C GLY A 76 -5.25 -2.45 4.93
N GLY A 77 -6.49 -2.89 5.18
CA GLY A 77 -7.66 -2.03 5.10
C GLY A 77 -7.55 -0.81 6.02
N GLY A 78 -7.93 0.37 5.53
CA GLY A 78 -7.86 1.63 6.27
C GLY A 78 -6.44 2.12 6.59
N ALA A 79 -5.38 1.46 6.11
CA ALA A 79 -4.02 1.95 6.31
C ALA A 79 -3.77 3.23 5.50
N THR A 80 -2.92 4.12 6.00
CA THR A 80 -2.49 5.33 5.31
C THR A 80 -0.99 5.32 5.07
N ILE A 81 -0.57 5.52 3.82
CA ILE A 81 0.83 5.59 3.43
C ILE A 81 1.16 7.05 3.10
N LEU A 82 2.11 7.64 3.84
CA LEU A 82 2.48 9.04 3.65
C LEU A 82 3.28 9.26 2.36
N PRO A 83 3.28 10.49 1.82
CA PRO A 83 3.98 10.82 0.57
C PRO A 83 5.48 10.53 0.62
N GLY A 84 5.99 9.93 -0.45
CA GLY A 84 7.41 9.57 -0.59
C GLY A 84 7.83 8.31 0.17
N VAL A 85 6.90 7.59 0.80
CA VAL A 85 7.19 6.31 1.47
C VAL A 85 7.25 5.18 0.45
N THR A 86 8.26 4.34 0.60
CA THR A 86 8.42 3.07 -0.12
C THR A 86 8.01 1.90 0.76
N ILE A 87 7.15 1.02 0.25
CA ILE A 87 6.79 -0.24 0.89
C ILE A 87 7.48 -1.37 0.13
N GLY A 88 8.47 -1.99 0.77
CA GLY A 88 9.36 -2.96 0.16
C GLY A 88 8.68 -4.28 -0.24
N GLN A 89 9.38 -5.04 -1.08
CA GLN A 89 8.88 -6.30 -1.64
C GLN A 89 8.32 -7.23 -0.55
N LYS A 90 7.10 -7.75 -0.76
CA LYS A 90 6.38 -8.64 0.17
C LYS A 90 6.17 -8.08 1.59
N ALA A 91 6.39 -6.79 1.80
CA ALA A 91 6.10 -6.15 3.08
C ALA A 91 4.59 -6.07 3.34
N VAL A 92 4.22 -5.92 4.60
CA VAL A 92 2.82 -5.75 5.02
C VAL A 92 2.70 -4.51 5.88
N VAL A 93 1.78 -3.62 5.50
CA VAL A 93 1.29 -2.58 6.38
C VAL A 93 -0.04 -3.05 6.96
N ALA A 94 -0.10 -3.23 8.28
CA ALA A 94 -1.27 -3.74 8.97
C ALA A 94 -2.48 -2.80 8.81
N ALA A 95 -3.69 -3.35 9.00
CA ALA A 95 -4.92 -2.57 8.93
C ALA A 95 -4.89 -1.37 9.89
N GLY A 96 -5.38 -0.22 9.41
CA GLY A 96 -5.42 1.04 10.18
C GLY A 96 -4.05 1.68 10.50
N ALA A 97 -2.94 1.12 10.04
CA ALA A 97 -1.62 1.66 10.33
C ALA A 97 -1.31 2.93 9.50
N VAL A 98 -0.43 3.79 10.02
CA VAL A 98 0.05 4.99 9.31
C VAL A 98 1.55 4.88 9.06
N ALA A 99 1.93 4.53 7.83
CA ALA A 99 3.33 4.42 7.43
C ALA A 99 3.90 5.82 7.18
N THR A 100 4.78 6.26 8.09
CA THR A 100 5.43 7.58 8.04
C THR A 100 6.86 7.55 7.50
N LYS A 101 7.40 6.36 7.27
CA LYS A 101 8.73 6.07 6.73
C LYS A 101 8.70 4.75 5.98
N ASP A 102 9.76 4.49 5.22
CA ASP A 102 9.89 3.28 4.41
C ASP A 102 9.75 2.01 5.27
N VAL A 103 9.09 1.02 4.68
CA VAL A 103 8.90 -0.30 5.27
C VAL A 103 9.82 -1.28 4.53
N PRO A 104 10.79 -1.91 5.21
CA PRO A 104 11.70 -2.86 4.58
C PRO A 104 10.98 -4.08 3.99
N ALA A 105 11.61 -4.69 2.98
CA ALA A 105 11.10 -5.89 2.33
C ALA A 105 10.91 -7.04 3.34
N GLY A 106 9.80 -7.77 3.19
CA GLY A 106 9.51 -8.92 4.03
C GLY A 106 9.27 -8.59 5.51
N GLU A 107 8.93 -7.35 5.85
CA GLU A 107 8.55 -6.96 7.22
C GLU A 107 7.06 -6.64 7.34
N VAL A 108 6.51 -6.78 8.54
CA VAL A 108 5.12 -6.45 8.88
C VAL A 108 5.14 -5.30 9.87
N TRP A 109 4.47 -4.21 9.50
CA TRP A 109 4.47 -2.96 10.26
C TRP A 109 3.05 -2.55 10.63
N GLY A 110 2.85 -2.02 11.83
CA GLY A 110 1.54 -1.58 12.28
C GLY A 110 1.57 -0.48 13.33
N GLY A 111 0.43 0.16 13.58
CA GLY A 111 0.28 1.26 14.52
C GLY A 111 0.26 2.65 13.88
N VAL A 112 0.11 3.68 14.72
CA VAL A 112 0.09 5.10 14.34
C VAL A 112 1.04 5.89 15.25
N PRO A 113 2.27 6.22 14.81
CA PRO A 113 2.87 5.82 13.52
C PRO A 113 3.18 4.32 13.46
N ALA A 114 3.37 3.79 12.25
CA ALA A 114 3.68 2.38 12.05
C ALA A 114 5.09 2.04 12.54
N HIS A 115 5.20 0.92 13.23
CA HIS A 115 6.46 0.33 13.69
C HIS A 115 6.54 -1.13 13.28
N PHE A 116 7.76 -1.65 13.16
CA PHE A 116 8.02 -3.07 12.96
C PHE A 116 7.31 -3.90 14.04
N LEU A 117 6.60 -4.93 13.61
CA LEU A 117 5.93 -5.89 14.49
C LEU A 117 6.63 -7.25 14.43
N MET A 118 6.86 -7.75 13.22
CA MET A 118 7.41 -9.09 12.96
C MET A 118 7.87 -9.21 11.51
N THR A 119 8.53 -10.32 11.18
CA THR A 119 8.84 -10.65 9.80
C THR A 119 7.60 -11.16 9.07
N ARG A 120 7.59 -11.05 7.73
CA ARG A 120 6.55 -11.62 6.86
C ARG A 120 6.46 -13.14 7.02
N ALA A 121 7.59 -13.80 7.23
CA ALA A 121 7.63 -15.25 7.44
C ALA A 121 6.90 -15.66 8.73
N ASP A 122 7.13 -14.95 9.83
CA ASP A 122 6.45 -15.22 11.10
C ASP A 122 4.94 -14.95 11.00
N TYR A 123 4.57 -13.88 10.29
CA TYR A 123 3.17 -13.54 10.01
C TYR A 123 2.47 -14.66 9.22
N GLU A 124 3.10 -15.19 8.17
CA GLU A 124 2.55 -16.29 7.37
C GLU A 124 2.43 -17.59 8.16
N ALA A 125 3.44 -17.93 8.97
CA ALA A 125 3.38 -19.11 9.85
C ALA A 125 2.18 -19.07 10.80
N SER A 126 1.92 -17.90 11.40
CA SER A 126 0.77 -17.71 12.30
C SER A 126 -0.60 -17.77 11.59
N ARG A 127 -0.64 -17.52 10.27
CA ARG A 127 -1.86 -17.64 9.46
C ARG A 127 -2.26 -19.09 9.25
N THR A 128 -1.30 -19.96 8.99
CA THR A 128 -1.54 -21.41 8.78
C THR A 128 -2.08 -22.10 10.03
N ASP A 129 -1.69 -21.64 11.22
CA ASP A 129 -2.19 -22.20 12.48
C ASP A 129 -3.65 -21.82 12.77
N GLY A 130 -4.08 -20.63 12.30
CA GLY A 130 -5.44 -20.11 12.50
C GLY A 130 -6.50 -20.64 11.53
N GLU A 131 -6.11 -21.20 10.38
CA GLU A 131 -7.04 -21.82 9.40
C GLU A 131 -7.42 -23.27 9.77
N SER A 132 -6.99 -23.73 10.96
CA SER A 132 -7.33 -25.05 11.53
C SER A 132 -8.49 -25.01 12.55
N GLN A 133 -9.24 -23.92 12.64
CA GLN A 133 -10.42 -23.77 13.52
C GLN A 133 -11.70 -23.47 12.75
#